data_AF-A0A651EAV8-F1
#
_entry.id   AF-A0A651EAV8-F1
#
_cell.length_a   1.000
_cell.length_b   1.000
_cell.length_c   1.000
_cell.angle_alpha   90.00
_cell.angle_beta   90.00
_cell.angle_gamma   90.00
#
_symmetry.space_group_name_H-M   'P 1'
#
loop_
_entity.id
_entity.type
_entity.pdbx_description
1 polymer ?
#
loop_
_entity_poly.entity_id
_entity_poly.type
_entity_poly.pdbx_seq_one_letter_code
_entity_poly.pdbx_strand_id
1 'polypeptide(L)'
;MLTTAWLSSGIEITYLVAASLFIVGLKRLSSPATARQGNQIAAAGMFVAIVATLLNQSVLNYQMLLVGIVIGSLVGAIAAQKVAMTAMPQMVGIFNGLGGAASALIAVGEFWRVLSTTGTAPIDATLVTILGVFIGGVTFTGSLMAFAKLQGIMTGSPITFPFQQPFNIFILVSFLVGSGYLLVHPEQTFVFLGLVAISLLLGVLFVLPIGGADTPVVISLLNSYSGLAASAAGFILMNNMLIIAGALVGASGLILTQIMCKAMNRSLANVLFSAFGSDGGTAIAAGGDQGDRVVRSVEPEEGAMMLGYARSVVIVPGYGMAVAQAQHSVRELADQLDRLGVTVKYAIHPVAGRMPGHMNVLLAEANVPYDQLCDMDDINPEFERTDVALVIGANDVVNPAARENTSSPIYGMPILDVDRAHNTIVIKRGMSAGFAGIENDLFFKEHTMMMFGSAKDVVAKLVAEVKQLS
;
A
#
# COMPACT_ATOMS: atom_id res chain seq x y z
N MET A 1 27.13 -40.50 -17.10
CA MET A 1 27.61 -39.32 -17.83
C MET A 1 26.80 -38.12 -17.35
N LEU A 2 27.42 -37.24 -16.56
CA LEU A 2 26.85 -35.96 -16.14
C LEU A 2 26.85 -35.02 -17.35
N THR A 3 25.69 -34.85 -18.01
CA THR A 3 25.52 -33.80 -19.01
C THR A 3 25.29 -32.47 -18.30
N THR A 4 26.38 -31.75 -18.08
CA THR A 4 26.40 -30.33 -17.75
C THR A 4 25.87 -29.52 -18.94
N ALA A 5 24.60 -29.16 -18.92
CA ALA A 5 24.06 -28.11 -19.77
C ALA A 5 23.05 -27.30 -18.94
N TRP A 6 23.56 -26.47 -18.03
CA TRP A 6 22.74 -25.65 -17.14
C TRP A 6 22.01 -24.49 -17.87
N LEU A 7 22.20 -24.35 -19.19
CA LEU A 7 21.52 -23.43 -20.10
C LEU A 7 21.38 -24.10 -21.47
N SER A 8 20.43 -25.02 -21.62
CA SER A 8 20.33 -25.95 -22.76
C SER A 8 19.61 -25.38 -23.98
N SER A 9 18.90 -24.25 -23.83
CA SER A 9 18.14 -23.60 -24.90
C SER A 9 18.30 -22.07 -24.90
N GLY A 10 18.21 -21.43 -26.07
CA GLY A 10 18.22 -19.96 -26.17
C GLY A 10 17.09 -19.28 -25.36
N ILE A 11 16.01 -20.01 -25.07
CA ILE A 11 14.90 -19.56 -24.23
C ILE A 11 15.34 -19.41 -22.76
N GLU A 12 16.08 -20.38 -22.21
CA GLU A 12 16.58 -20.31 -20.83
C GLU A 12 17.55 -19.15 -20.62
N ILE A 13 18.43 -18.89 -21.60
CA ILE A 13 19.32 -17.73 -21.60
C ILE A 13 18.51 -16.43 -21.63
N THR A 14 17.45 -16.39 -22.45
CA THR A 14 16.58 -15.21 -22.56
C THR A 14 15.81 -14.97 -21.25
N TYR A 15 15.38 -16.02 -20.55
CA TYR A 15 14.81 -15.91 -19.21
C TYR A 15 15.80 -15.39 -18.17
N LEU A 16 17.06 -15.82 -18.23
CA LEU A 16 18.10 -15.29 -17.35
C LEU A 16 18.36 -13.79 -17.60
N VAL A 17 18.38 -13.37 -18.87
CA VAL A 17 18.48 -11.95 -19.25
C VAL A 17 17.27 -11.18 -18.72
N ALA A 18 16.05 -11.67 -18.92
CA ALA A 18 14.84 -11.03 -18.40
C ALA A 18 14.86 -10.90 -16.87
N ALA A 19 15.25 -11.95 -16.15
CA ALA A 19 15.41 -11.93 -14.69
C ALA A 19 16.46 -10.91 -14.23
N SER A 20 17.59 -10.82 -14.93
CA SER A 20 18.63 -9.83 -14.66
C SER A 20 18.11 -8.40 -14.87
N LEU A 21 17.32 -8.16 -15.92
CA LEU A 21 16.67 -6.87 -16.16
C LEU A 21 15.68 -6.53 -15.04
N PHE A 22 14.89 -7.48 -14.53
CA PHE A 22 14.03 -7.22 -13.37
C PHE A 22 14.81 -6.82 -12.11
N ILE A 23 15.90 -7.52 -11.80
CA ILE A 23 16.76 -7.21 -10.65
C ILE A 23 17.34 -5.80 -10.78
N VAL A 24 17.90 -5.46 -11.95
CA VAL A 24 18.47 -4.12 -12.21
C VAL A 24 17.38 -3.06 -12.18
N GLY A 25 16.21 -3.33 -12.78
CA GLY A 25 15.06 -2.43 -12.78
C GLY A 25 14.62 -2.07 -11.36
N LEU A 26 14.45 -3.08 -10.49
CA LEU A 26 14.05 -2.90 -9.09
C LEU A 26 15.10 -2.18 -8.26
N LYS A 27 16.39 -2.49 -8.46
CA LYS A 27 17.47 -1.74 -7.82
C LYS A 27 17.45 -0.26 -8.20
N ARG A 28 17.09 0.08 -9.44
CA ARG A 28 17.01 1.48 -9.89
C ARG A 28 15.72 2.18 -9.47
N LEU A 29 14.69 1.45 -9.04
CA LEU A 29 13.48 2.03 -8.46
C LEU A 29 13.71 2.55 -7.04
N SER A 30 14.80 2.20 -6.36
CA SER A 30 15.10 2.66 -5.00
C SER A 30 15.58 4.12 -4.92
N SER A 31 15.82 4.79 -6.05
CA SER A 31 16.22 6.20 -6.08
C SER A 31 15.33 6.99 -7.05
N PRO A 32 14.80 8.16 -6.63
CA PRO A 32 13.98 9.00 -7.50
C PRO A 32 14.65 9.34 -8.83
N ALA A 33 15.95 9.62 -8.82
CA ALA A 33 16.72 9.99 -10.02
C ALA A 33 16.77 8.87 -11.08
N THR A 34 16.77 7.60 -10.64
CA THR A 34 16.84 6.45 -11.54
C THR A 34 15.51 5.74 -11.73
N ALA A 35 14.46 6.12 -11.00
CA ALA A 35 13.18 5.39 -10.95
C ALA A 35 12.53 5.22 -12.33
N ARG A 36 12.50 6.27 -13.15
CA ARG A 36 11.91 6.20 -14.51
C ARG A 36 12.64 5.18 -15.39
N GLN A 37 13.97 5.20 -15.36
CA GLN A 37 14.78 4.24 -16.12
C GLN A 37 14.67 2.83 -15.54
N GLY A 38 14.57 2.69 -14.21
CA GLY A 38 14.32 1.41 -13.56
C GLY A 38 13.03 0.75 -14.03
N ASN A 39 11.93 1.52 -14.10
CA ASN A 39 10.66 1.04 -14.61
C ASN A 39 10.75 0.60 -16.08
N GLN A 40 11.44 1.37 -16.93
CA GLN A 40 11.63 1.01 -18.35
C GLN A 40 12.43 -0.30 -18.51
N ILE A 41 13.48 -0.49 -17.71
CA ILE A 41 14.29 -1.72 -17.72
C ILE A 41 13.44 -2.92 -17.30
N ALA A 42 12.62 -2.79 -16.25
CA ALA A 42 11.71 -3.85 -15.81
C ALA A 42 10.66 -4.18 -16.89
N ALA A 43 10.11 -3.16 -17.56
CA ALA A 43 9.16 -3.36 -18.66
C ALA A 43 9.81 -4.08 -19.86
N ALA A 44 11.07 -3.74 -20.20
CA ALA A 44 11.83 -4.45 -21.22
C ALA A 44 12.09 -5.92 -20.82
N GLY A 45 12.41 -6.18 -19.55
CA GLY A 45 12.54 -7.53 -19.01
C GLY A 45 11.26 -8.36 -19.18
N MET A 46 10.10 -7.78 -18.85
CA MET A 46 8.80 -8.42 -19.07
C MET A 46 8.53 -8.72 -20.54
N PHE A 47 8.79 -7.75 -21.44
CA PHE A 47 8.62 -7.95 -22.88
C PHE A 47 9.50 -9.11 -23.40
N VAL A 48 10.77 -9.14 -23.01
CA VAL A 48 11.71 -10.21 -23.37
C VAL A 48 11.22 -11.58 -22.87
N ALA A 49 10.72 -11.66 -21.64
CA ALA A 49 10.18 -12.89 -21.09
C ALA A 49 8.93 -13.40 -21.85
N ILE A 50 8.02 -12.50 -22.21
CA ILE A 50 6.82 -12.84 -23.00
C ILE A 50 7.25 -13.38 -24.38
N VAL A 51 8.13 -12.68 -25.08
CA VAL A 51 8.62 -13.12 -26.40
C VAL A 51 9.30 -14.49 -26.31
N ALA A 52 10.15 -14.71 -25.31
CA ALA A 52 10.80 -16.00 -25.10
C ALA A 52 9.78 -17.15 -24.87
N THR A 53 8.72 -16.88 -24.11
CA THR A 53 7.65 -17.85 -23.86
C THR A 53 6.87 -18.16 -25.14
N LEU A 54 6.61 -17.15 -25.98
CA LEU A 54 5.91 -17.31 -27.26
C LEU A 54 6.69 -18.11 -28.30
N LEU A 55 8.03 -18.10 -28.21
CA LEU A 55 8.89 -18.89 -29.09
C LEU A 55 8.98 -20.37 -28.66
N ASN A 56 8.39 -20.75 -27.53
CA ASN A 56 8.32 -22.13 -27.10
C ASN A 56 7.39 -22.95 -28.00
N GLN A 57 7.88 -24.07 -28.53
CA GLN A 57 7.13 -24.92 -29.47
C GLN A 57 5.89 -25.61 -28.86
N SER A 58 5.69 -25.49 -27.54
CA SER A 58 4.56 -26.06 -26.80
C SER A 58 3.29 -25.18 -26.84
N VAL A 59 3.32 -24.01 -27.48
CA VAL A 59 2.16 -23.12 -27.57
C VAL A 59 1.13 -23.68 -28.57
N LEU A 60 0.04 -24.24 -28.05
CA LEU A 60 -0.99 -24.95 -28.83
C LEU A 60 -1.93 -24.03 -29.61
N ASN A 61 -2.16 -22.79 -29.15
CA ASN A 61 -3.13 -21.87 -29.76
C ASN A 61 -2.70 -20.39 -29.63
N TYR A 62 -1.96 -19.91 -30.63
CA TYR A 62 -1.53 -18.51 -30.70
C TYR A 62 -2.68 -17.52 -30.81
N GLN A 63 -3.81 -17.89 -31.42
CA GLN A 63 -4.96 -17.00 -31.58
C GLN A 63 -5.63 -16.71 -30.23
N MET A 64 -5.89 -17.75 -29.43
CA MET A 64 -6.49 -17.59 -28.10
C MET A 64 -5.57 -16.82 -27.16
N LEU A 65 -4.26 -17.09 -27.22
CA LEU A 65 -3.25 -16.37 -26.46
C LEU A 65 -3.23 -14.89 -26.83
N LEU A 66 -3.18 -14.56 -28.12
CA LEU A 66 -3.16 -13.19 -28.62
C LEU A 66 -4.41 -12.43 -28.17
N VAL A 67 -5.59 -13.04 -28.28
CA VAL A 67 -6.86 -12.45 -27.81
C VAL A 67 -6.79 -12.15 -26.32
N GLY A 68 -6.30 -13.09 -25.50
CA GLY A 68 -6.12 -12.89 -24.06
C GLY A 68 -5.17 -11.73 -23.73
N ILE A 69 -4.01 -11.66 -24.39
CA ILE A 69 -3.05 -10.56 -24.22
C ILE A 69 -3.67 -9.23 -24.60
N VAL A 70 -4.35 -9.15 -25.75
CA VAL A 70 -4.96 -7.90 -26.23
C VAL A 70 -6.05 -7.42 -25.27
N ILE A 71 -6.97 -8.29 -24.88
CA ILE A 71 -8.07 -7.92 -23.96
C ILE A 71 -7.51 -7.50 -22.61
N GLY A 72 -6.63 -8.32 -22.02
CA GLY A 72 -6.03 -8.03 -20.71
C GLY A 72 -5.22 -6.73 -20.71
N SER A 73 -4.39 -6.52 -21.73
CA SER A 73 -3.58 -5.30 -21.87
C SER A 73 -4.43 -4.06 -22.09
N LEU A 74 -5.50 -4.16 -22.90
CA LEU A 74 -6.41 -3.04 -23.15
C LEU A 74 -7.17 -2.64 -21.89
N VAL A 75 -7.76 -3.60 -21.18
CA VAL A 75 -8.48 -3.34 -19.92
C VAL A 75 -7.54 -2.75 -18.88
N GLY A 76 -6.34 -3.34 -18.72
CA GLY A 76 -5.32 -2.84 -17.81
C GLY A 76 -4.87 -1.42 -18.13
N ALA A 77 -4.60 -1.12 -19.40
CA ALA A 77 -4.16 0.21 -19.84
C ALA A 77 -5.24 1.27 -19.61
N ILE A 78 -6.49 0.98 -19.96
CA ILE A 78 -7.60 1.91 -19.75
C ILE A 78 -7.80 2.17 -18.24
N ALA A 79 -7.78 1.12 -17.42
CA ALA A 79 -7.96 1.24 -15.99
C ALA A 79 -6.83 2.04 -15.33
N ALA A 80 -5.58 1.80 -15.73
CA ALA A 80 -4.40 2.52 -15.22
C ALA A 80 -4.35 4.00 -15.63
N GLN A 81 -4.85 4.34 -16.82
CA GLN A 81 -4.85 5.74 -17.30
C GLN A 81 -6.01 6.58 -16.74
N LYS A 82 -7.12 5.95 -16.36
CA LYS A 82 -8.32 6.67 -15.88
C LYS A 82 -8.42 6.81 -14.37
N VAL A 83 -7.61 6.08 -13.59
CA VAL A 83 -7.65 6.19 -12.13
C VAL A 83 -7.07 7.53 -11.66
N ALA A 84 -7.76 8.19 -10.73
CA ALA A 84 -7.20 9.33 -10.03
C ALA A 84 -6.02 8.92 -9.12
N MET A 85 -5.03 9.80 -8.95
CA MET A 85 -3.83 9.51 -8.15
C MET A 85 -4.15 9.21 -6.67
N THR A 86 -5.24 9.77 -6.14
CA THR A 86 -5.73 9.49 -4.77
C THR A 86 -6.29 8.08 -4.59
N ALA A 87 -6.71 7.46 -5.69
CA ALA A 87 -7.28 6.12 -5.77
C ALA A 87 -6.24 5.04 -6.12
N MET A 88 -4.96 5.41 -6.24
CA MET A 88 -3.86 4.47 -6.52
C MET A 88 -3.77 3.27 -5.56
N PRO A 89 -3.96 3.40 -4.22
CA PRO A 89 -3.81 2.27 -3.32
C PRO A 89 -4.73 1.09 -3.66
N GLN A 90 -5.99 1.37 -3.98
CA GLN A 90 -6.96 0.31 -4.28
C GLN A 90 -6.75 -0.28 -5.69
N MET A 91 -6.24 0.50 -6.64
CA MET A 91 -5.86 0.00 -7.96
C MET A 91 -4.68 -0.98 -7.88
N VAL A 92 -3.70 -0.69 -7.03
CA VAL A 92 -2.62 -1.65 -6.74
C VAL A 92 -3.20 -2.93 -6.14
N GLY A 93 -4.15 -2.80 -5.20
CA GLY A 93 -4.87 -3.94 -4.63
C GLY A 93 -5.53 -4.83 -5.70
N ILE A 94 -6.36 -4.28 -6.59
CA ILE A 94 -7.06 -5.09 -7.59
C ILE A 94 -6.10 -5.75 -8.59
N PHE A 95 -5.07 -5.05 -9.07
CA PHE A 95 -4.06 -5.63 -9.96
C PHE A 95 -3.26 -6.74 -9.28
N ASN A 96 -2.93 -6.58 -8.01
CA ASN A 96 -2.30 -7.62 -7.21
C ASN A 96 -3.19 -8.88 -7.10
N GLY A 97 -4.49 -8.67 -6.84
CA GLY A 97 -5.47 -9.74 -6.80
C GLY A 97 -5.55 -10.53 -8.10
N LEU A 98 -5.55 -9.84 -9.25
CA LEU A 98 -5.55 -10.49 -10.57
C LEU A 98 -4.28 -11.31 -10.82
N GLY A 99 -3.11 -10.88 -10.32
CA GLY A 99 -1.88 -11.68 -10.36
C GLY A 99 -1.98 -12.96 -9.52
N GLY A 100 -2.58 -12.87 -8.33
CA GLY A 100 -2.90 -14.03 -7.50
C GLY A 100 -3.87 -15.01 -8.20
N ALA A 101 -4.92 -14.47 -8.83
CA ALA A 101 -5.88 -15.25 -9.60
C ALA A 101 -5.22 -15.98 -10.79
N ALA A 102 -4.34 -15.29 -11.53
CA ALA A 102 -3.58 -15.91 -12.63
C ALA A 102 -2.74 -17.10 -12.14
N SER A 103 -2.05 -16.95 -11.01
CA SER A 103 -1.25 -18.03 -10.41
C SER A 103 -2.11 -19.21 -9.94
N ALA A 104 -3.25 -18.93 -9.32
CA ALA A 104 -4.21 -19.97 -8.93
C ALA A 104 -4.79 -20.70 -10.16
N LEU A 105 -5.13 -19.97 -11.22
CA LEU A 105 -5.63 -20.54 -12.48
C LEU A 105 -4.56 -21.38 -13.19
N ILE A 106 -3.28 -21.02 -13.12
CA ILE A 106 -2.18 -21.87 -13.61
C ILE A 106 -2.15 -23.18 -12.83
N ALA A 107 -2.24 -23.14 -11.50
CA ALA A 107 -2.24 -24.33 -10.66
C ALA A 107 -3.46 -25.23 -10.94
N VAL A 108 -4.65 -24.64 -11.10
CA VAL A 108 -5.86 -25.34 -11.57
C VAL A 108 -5.62 -25.95 -12.94
N GLY A 109 -5.13 -25.19 -13.92
CA GLY A 109 -4.87 -25.71 -15.26
C GLY A 109 -3.91 -26.90 -15.26
N GLU A 110 -2.82 -26.82 -14.48
CA GLU A 110 -1.86 -27.91 -14.38
C GLU A 110 -2.45 -29.16 -13.72
N PHE A 111 -3.26 -29.01 -12.66
CA PHE A 111 -3.93 -30.14 -12.03
C PHE A 111 -4.74 -30.97 -13.04
N TRP A 112 -5.54 -30.30 -13.88
CA TRP A 112 -6.31 -30.99 -14.94
C TRP A 112 -5.40 -31.56 -16.03
N ARG A 113 -4.33 -30.86 -16.41
CA ARG A 113 -3.37 -31.34 -17.42
C ARG A 113 -2.72 -32.64 -16.96
N VAL A 114 -2.24 -32.69 -15.72
CA VAL A 114 -1.58 -33.88 -15.15
C VAL A 114 -2.59 -35.01 -15.01
N LEU A 115 -3.78 -34.75 -14.45
CA LEU A 115 -4.82 -35.76 -14.31
C LEU A 115 -5.23 -36.38 -15.66
N SER A 116 -5.33 -35.57 -16.70
CA SER A 116 -5.72 -36.02 -18.05
C SER A 116 -4.61 -36.79 -18.79
N THR A 117 -3.34 -36.55 -18.45
CA THR A 117 -2.18 -37.12 -19.17
C THR A 117 -1.57 -38.33 -18.49
N THR A 118 -1.43 -38.30 -17.16
CA THR A 118 -0.77 -39.35 -16.38
C THR A 118 -1.71 -40.12 -15.46
N GLY A 119 -2.93 -39.63 -15.23
CA GLY A 119 -3.92 -40.24 -14.33
C GLY A 119 -3.62 -40.08 -12.84
N THR A 120 -2.33 -40.00 -12.47
CA THR A 120 -1.85 -39.67 -11.13
C THR A 120 -0.76 -38.62 -11.20
N ALA A 121 -0.80 -37.65 -10.28
CA ALA A 121 0.19 -36.59 -10.17
C ALA A 121 1.30 -36.99 -9.18
N PRO A 122 2.58 -36.73 -9.48
CA PRO A 122 3.65 -36.81 -8.50
C PRO A 122 3.35 -35.99 -7.23
N ILE A 123 3.85 -36.44 -6.08
CA ILE A 123 3.56 -35.82 -4.78
C ILE A 123 4.08 -34.37 -4.72
N ASP A 124 5.27 -34.13 -5.26
CA ASP A 124 5.89 -32.80 -5.36
C ASP A 124 5.06 -31.86 -6.24
N ALA A 125 4.64 -32.31 -7.43
CA ALA A 125 3.77 -31.52 -8.32
C ALA A 125 2.42 -31.20 -7.65
N THR A 126 1.82 -32.17 -6.96
CA THR A 126 0.56 -32.01 -6.22
C THR A 126 0.71 -31.01 -5.09
N LEU A 127 1.80 -31.09 -4.32
CA LEU A 127 2.08 -30.17 -3.22
C LEU A 127 2.22 -28.73 -3.70
N VAL A 128 3.03 -28.49 -4.74
CA VAL A 128 3.21 -27.13 -5.28
C VAL A 128 1.91 -26.60 -5.88
N THR A 129 1.09 -27.46 -6.51
CA THR A 129 -0.24 -27.11 -7.02
C THR A 129 -1.19 -26.66 -5.91
N ILE A 130 -1.24 -27.41 -4.79
CA ILE A 130 -2.02 -27.04 -3.60
C ILE A 130 -1.57 -25.68 -3.06
N LEU A 131 -0.26 -25.45 -2.94
CA LEU A 131 0.29 -24.17 -2.48
C LEU A 131 -0.03 -23.02 -3.43
N GLY A 132 0.06 -23.24 -4.75
CA GLY A 132 -0.28 -22.24 -5.76
C GLY A 132 -1.75 -21.81 -5.70
N VAL A 133 -2.67 -22.77 -5.55
CA VAL A 133 -4.10 -22.50 -5.34
C VAL A 133 -4.32 -21.76 -4.02
N PHE A 134 -3.72 -22.23 -2.93
CA PHE A 134 -3.90 -21.62 -1.62
C PHE A 134 -3.49 -20.15 -1.60
N ILE A 135 -2.23 -19.89 -1.96
CA ILE A 135 -1.65 -18.55 -1.89
C ILE A 135 -2.31 -17.65 -2.94
N GLY A 136 -2.51 -18.13 -4.16
CA GLY A 136 -3.14 -17.36 -5.24
C GLY A 136 -4.61 -17.02 -4.94
N GLY A 137 -5.38 -17.99 -4.43
CA GLY A 137 -6.80 -17.83 -4.07
C GLY A 137 -6.99 -16.85 -2.91
N VAL A 138 -6.21 -17.00 -1.83
CA VAL A 138 -6.21 -16.07 -0.68
C VAL A 138 -5.83 -14.66 -1.14
N THR A 139 -4.82 -14.54 -2.01
CA THR A 139 -4.38 -13.26 -2.56
C THR A 139 -5.46 -12.59 -3.40
N PHE A 140 -6.14 -13.36 -4.26
CA PHE A 140 -7.17 -12.83 -5.13
C PHE A 140 -8.34 -12.24 -4.33
N THR A 141 -9.02 -13.05 -3.51
CA THR A 141 -10.20 -12.58 -2.79
C THR A 141 -9.84 -11.60 -1.67
N GLY A 142 -8.70 -11.78 -1.00
CA GLY A 142 -8.20 -10.81 -0.02
C GLY A 142 -7.96 -9.44 -0.65
N SER A 143 -7.38 -9.39 -1.84
CA SER A 143 -7.11 -8.12 -2.52
C SER A 143 -8.39 -7.45 -3.04
N LEU A 144 -9.39 -8.25 -3.47
CA LEU A 144 -10.71 -7.73 -3.81
C LEU A 144 -11.42 -7.11 -2.60
N MET A 145 -11.32 -7.74 -1.43
CA MET A 145 -11.86 -7.20 -0.18
C MET A 145 -11.16 -5.90 0.23
N ALA A 146 -9.83 -5.86 0.12
CA ALA A 146 -9.05 -4.65 0.38
C ALA A 146 -9.43 -3.50 -0.58
N PHE A 147 -9.58 -3.81 -1.87
CA PHE A 147 -10.10 -2.87 -2.87
C PHE A 147 -11.49 -2.34 -2.49
N ALA A 148 -12.43 -3.22 -2.15
CA ALA A 148 -13.79 -2.83 -1.80
C ALA A 148 -13.85 -1.90 -0.59
N LYS A 149 -13.01 -2.13 0.43
CA LYS A 149 -12.89 -1.27 1.62
C LYS A 149 -12.32 0.11 1.30
N LEU A 150 -11.27 0.18 0.49
CA LEU A 150 -10.65 1.47 0.15
C LEU A 150 -11.51 2.31 -0.80
N GLN A 151 -12.20 1.65 -1.74
CA GLN A 151 -13.14 2.28 -2.66
C GLN A 151 -14.42 2.77 -1.96
N GLY A 152 -14.69 2.31 -0.73
CA GLY A 152 -15.91 2.63 0.01
C GLY A 152 -17.14 1.84 -0.44
N ILE A 153 -16.96 0.77 -1.23
CA ILE A 153 -18.03 -0.19 -1.57
C ILE A 153 -18.40 -1.01 -0.33
N MET A 154 -17.41 -1.30 0.51
CA MET A 154 -17.56 -1.94 1.81
C MET A 154 -17.16 -0.98 2.93
N THR A 155 -17.75 -1.15 4.12
CA THR A 155 -17.41 -0.34 5.30
C THR A 155 -15.93 -0.49 5.65
N GLY A 156 -15.28 0.63 5.97
CA GLY A 156 -13.90 0.64 6.45
C GLY A 156 -13.75 0.17 7.91
N SER A 157 -14.84 0.05 8.67
CA SER A 157 -14.79 -0.51 10.02
C SER A 157 -14.50 -2.03 9.97
N PRO A 158 -13.72 -2.57 10.93
CA PRO A 158 -13.60 -4.01 11.13
C PRO A 158 -14.97 -4.69 11.17
N ILE A 159 -15.16 -5.76 10.38
CA ILE A 159 -16.36 -6.59 10.43
C ILE A 159 -15.97 -7.90 11.10
N THR A 160 -16.53 -8.17 12.27
CA THR A 160 -16.35 -9.42 13.02
C THR A 160 -17.68 -10.09 13.28
N PHE A 161 -17.66 -11.41 13.49
CA PHE A 161 -18.86 -12.18 13.85
C PHE A 161 -18.57 -13.16 15.00
N PRO A 162 -19.60 -13.57 15.77
CA PRO A 162 -19.42 -14.51 16.88
C PRO A 162 -18.75 -15.81 16.41
N PHE A 163 -17.75 -16.29 17.16
CA PHE A 163 -16.97 -17.51 16.86
C PHE A 163 -16.14 -17.47 15.57
N GLN A 164 -15.80 -16.29 15.06
CA GLN A 164 -14.96 -16.15 13.86
C GLN A 164 -13.60 -16.86 13.98
N GLN A 165 -12.93 -16.81 15.12
CA GLN A 165 -11.63 -17.49 15.27
C GLN A 165 -11.74 -19.02 15.18
N PRO A 166 -12.61 -19.71 15.97
CA PRO A 166 -12.87 -21.14 15.77
C PRO A 166 -13.27 -21.49 14.33
N PHE A 167 -14.10 -20.65 13.70
CA PHE A 167 -14.53 -20.88 12.32
C PHE A 167 -13.37 -20.78 11.34
N ASN A 168 -12.53 -19.74 11.43
CA ASN A 168 -11.35 -19.57 10.58
C ASN A 168 -10.36 -20.73 10.77
N ILE A 169 -10.14 -21.17 12.02
CA ILE A 169 -9.29 -22.32 12.33
C ILE A 169 -9.89 -23.60 11.73
N PHE A 170 -11.19 -23.81 11.86
CA PHE A 170 -11.87 -24.98 11.29
C PHE A 170 -11.72 -25.03 9.76
N ILE A 171 -11.90 -23.90 9.07
CA ILE A 171 -11.74 -23.82 7.62
C ILE A 171 -10.27 -24.08 7.22
N LEU A 172 -9.30 -23.52 7.96
CA LEU A 172 -7.88 -23.75 7.71
C LEU A 172 -7.48 -25.22 7.95
N VAL A 173 -7.95 -25.84 9.04
CA VAL A 173 -7.72 -27.26 9.32
C VAL A 173 -8.36 -28.13 8.24
N SER A 174 -9.57 -27.80 7.80
CA SER A 174 -10.23 -28.49 6.69
C SER A 174 -9.42 -28.41 5.40
N PHE A 175 -8.81 -27.25 5.11
CA PHE A 175 -7.87 -27.09 4.00
C PHE A 175 -6.65 -28.01 4.15
N LEU A 176 -6.02 -28.05 5.32
CA LEU A 176 -4.83 -28.88 5.58
C LEU A 176 -5.13 -30.38 5.50
N VAL A 177 -6.25 -30.82 6.08
CA VAL A 177 -6.69 -32.21 6.03
C VAL A 177 -7.03 -32.62 4.59
N GLY A 178 -7.77 -31.78 3.87
CA GLY A 178 -8.07 -32.00 2.45
C GLY A 178 -6.81 -32.03 1.58
N SER A 179 -5.82 -31.20 1.89
CA SER A 179 -4.51 -31.20 1.24
C SER A 179 -3.76 -32.52 1.49
N GLY A 180 -3.69 -32.97 2.75
CA GLY A 180 -3.07 -34.25 3.10
C GLY A 180 -3.76 -35.44 2.43
N TYR A 181 -5.09 -35.42 2.34
CA TYR A 181 -5.85 -36.43 1.62
C TYR A 181 -5.54 -36.41 0.11
N LEU A 182 -5.49 -35.23 -0.51
CA LEU A 182 -5.19 -35.08 -1.93
C LEU A 182 -3.76 -35.52 -2.29
N LEU A 183 -2.79 -35.39 -1.36
CA LEU A 183 -1.43 -35.92 -1.57
C LEU A 183 -1.38 -37.45 -1.67
N VAL A 184 -2.33 -38.15 -1.05
CA VAL A 184 -2.44 -39.62 -1.11
C VAL A 184 -3.35 -40.05 -2.27
N HIS A 185 -4.38 -39.25 -2.56
CA HIS A 185 -5.39 -39.51 -3.59
C HIS A 185 -5.48 -38.34 -4.60
N PRO A 186 -4.44 -38.14 -5.44
CA PRO A 186 -4.34 -36.97 -6.34
C PRO A 186 -5.44 -36.92 -7.40
N GLU A 187 -6.11 -38.03 -7.68
CA GLU A 187 -7.22 -38.14 -8.62
C GLU A 187 -8.52 -37.47 -8.14
N GLN A 188 -8.61 -37.13 -6.86
CA GLN A 188 -9.85 -36.68 -6.21
C GLN A 188 -10.17 -35.22 -6.53
N THR A 189 -10.76 -35.01 -7.70
CA THR A 189 -11.09 -33.69 -8.25
C THR A 189 -12.04 -32.88 -7.36
N PHE A 190 -13.00 -33.53 -6.69
CA PHE A 190 -13.92 -32.84 -5.77
C PHE A 190 -13.20 -32.25 -4.56
N VAL A 191 -12.19 -32.96 -4.03
CA VAL A 191 -11.38 -32.44 -2.93
C VAL A 191 -10.57 -31.24 -3.40
N PHE A 192 -9.93 -31.34 -4.56
CA PHE A 192 -9.21 -30.21 -5.14
C PHE A 192 -10.09 -28.97 -5.35
N LEU A 193 -11.28 -29.13 -5.94
CA LEU A 193 -12.24 -28.01 -6.10
C LEU A 193 -12.70 -27.44 -4.74
N GLY A 194 -12.87 -28.30 -3.74
CA GLY A 194 -13.12 -27.88 -2.35
C GLY A 194 -11.98 -27.04 -1.79
N LEU A 195 -10.72 -27.42 -2.03
CA LEU A 195 -9.55 -26.63 -1.62
C LEU A 195 -9.51 -25.28 -2.33
N VAL A 196 -9.85 -25.21 -3.62
CA VAL A 196 -9.98 -23.93 -4.35
C VAL A 196 -11.03 -23.05 -3.66
N ALA A 197 -12.24 -23.57 -3.42
CA ALA A 197 -13.30 -22.81 -2.77
C ALA A 197 -12.91 -22.32 -1.36
N ILE A 198 -12.26 -23.18 -0.57
CA ILE A 198 -11.77 -22.84 0.76
C ILE A 198 -10.69 -21.76 0.68
N SER A 199 -9.75 -21.82 -0.26
CA SER A 199 -8.71 -20.79 -0.42
C SER A 199 -9.30 -19.41 -0.71
N LEU A 200 -10.32 -19.35 -1.58
CA LEU A 200 -11.04 -18.13 -1.91
C LEU A 200 -11.80 -17.60 -0.69
N LEU A 201 -12.46 -18.48 0.07
CA LEU A 201 -13.17 -18.11 1.30
C LEU A 201 -12.21 -17.58 2.37
N LEU A 202 -11.06 -18.24 2.56
CA LEU A 202 -10.05 -17.82 3.53
C LEU A 202 -9.51 -16.42 3.21
N GLY A 203 -9.30 -16.07 1.95
CA GLY A 203 -8.91 -14.70 1.58
C GLY A 203 -9.95 -13.65 1.98
N VAL A 204 -11.25 -13.97 1.86
CA VAL A 204 -12.33 -13.08 2.34
C VAL A 204 -12.26 -12.94 3.86
N LEU A 205 -12.24 -14.07 4.57
CA LEU A 205 -12.23 -14.12 6.05
C LEU A 205 -10.98 -13.49 6.66
N PHE A 206 -9.86 -13.50 5.93
CA PHE A 206 -8.58 -12.91 6.33
C PHE A 206 -8.63 -11.38 6.36
N VAL A 207 -9.28 -10.75 5.38
CA VAL A 207 -9.32 -9.27 5.26
C VAL A 207 -10.55 -8.66 5.93
N LEU A 208 -11.62 -9.43 6.11
CA LEU A 208 -12.87 -9.00 6.75
C LEU A 208 -12.67 -8.28 8.12
N PRO A 209 -11.87 -8.80 9.09
CA PRO A 209 -11.69 -8.19 10.40
C PRO A 209 -10.74 -6.99 10.38
N ILE A 210 -10.07 -6.69 9.27
CA ILE A 210 -9.03 -5.66 9.22
C ILE A 210 -9.64 -4.29 8.96
N GLY A 211 -9.28 -3.27 9.73
CA GLY A 211 -9.77 -1.92 9.54
C GLY A 211 -9.26 -1.27 8.24
N GLY A 212 -9.98 -0.26 7.75
CA GLY A 212 -9.58 0.58 6.61
C GLY A 212 -8.20 1.22 6.81
N ALA A 213 -7.84 1.42 8.08
CA ALA A 213 -6.52 1.80 8.62
C ALA A 213 -5.36 1.09 8.00
N ASP A 214 -5.49 -0.22 8.08
CA ASP A 214 -4.41 -1.17 7.96
C ASP A 214 -4.55 -1.89 6.62
N THR A 215 -5.61 -1.57 5.86
CA THR A 215 -5.84 -2.10 4.52
C THR A 215 -4.65 -1.84 3.58
N PRO A 216 -3.91 -0.71 3.63
CA PRO A 216 -2.68 -0.55 2.85
C PRO A 216 -1.58 -1.56 3.24
N VAL A 217 -1.44 -1.87 4.53
CA VAL A 217 -0.48 -2.90 5.02
C VAL A 217 -0.90 -4.28 4.50
N VAL A 218 -2.20 -4.58 4.51
CA VAL A 218 -2.75 -5.82 3.95
C VAL A 218 -2.47 -5.92 2.47
N ILE A 219 -2.65 -4.85 1.69
CA ILE A 219 -2.33 -4.85 0.25
C ILE A 219 -0.85 -5.16 0.03
N SER A 220 0.05 -4.56 0.83
CA SER A 220 1.48 -4.86 0.77
C SER A 220 1.78 -6.33 1.12
N LEU A 221 1.13 -6.88 2.15
CA LEU A 221 1.29 -8.29 2.53
C LEU A 221 0.79 -9.23 1.43
N LEU A 222 -0.39 -8.96 0.87
CA LEU A 222 -0.96 -9.74 -0.23
C LEU A 222 -0.12 -9.58 -1.51
N ASN A 223 0.63 -8.49 -1.67
CA ASN A 223 1.61 -8.34 -2.74
C ASN A 223 2.85 -9.22 -2.54
N SER A 224 3.22 -9.53 -1.30
CA SER A 224 4.17 -10.62 -1.09
C SER A 224 3.59 -11.97 -1.51
N TYR A 225 2.33 -12.23 -1.15
CA TYR A 225 1.68 -13.50 -1.46
C TYR A 225 1.50 -13.70 -2.96
N SER A 226 1.20 -12.66 -3.75
CA SER A 226 1.19 -12.78 -5.22
C SER A 226 2.55 -13.18 -5.77
N GLY A 227 3.65 -12.64 -5.23
CA GLY A 227 5.01 -13.05 -5.58
C GLY A 227 5.27 -14.53 -5.25
N LEU A 228 4.90 -14.98 -4.05
CA LEU A 228 5.03 -16.39 -3.65
C LEU A 228 4.15 -17.32 -4.52
N ALA A 229 2.94 -16.88 -4.89
CA ALA A 229 2.06 -17.62 -5.78
C ALA A 229 2.65 -17.72 -7.20
N ALA A 230 3.28 -16.65 -7.70
CA ALA A 230 3.99 -16.66 -8.97
C ALA A 230 5.19 -17.61 -8.94
N SER A 231 5.93 -17.67 -7.82
CA SER A 231 7.00 -18.66 -7.64
C SER A 231 6.46 -20.09 -7.62
N ALA A 232 5.34 -20.33 -6.95
CA ALA A 232 4.66 -21.63 -6.98
C ALA A 232 4.27 -22.01 -8.42
N ALA A 233 3.64 -21.09 -9.17
CA ALA A 233 3.36 -21.29 -10.59
C ALA A 233 4.65 -21.57 -11.41
N GLY A 234 5.76 -20.92 -11.06
CA GLY A 234 7.07 -21.21 -11.63
C GLY A 234 7.56 -22.62 -11.35
N PHE A 235 7.41 -23.14 -10.14
CA PHE A 235 7.75 -24.53 -9.81
C PHE A 235 6.82 -25.53 -10.52
N ILE A 236 5.52 -25.23 -10.60
CA ILE A 236 4.52 -26.03 -11.33
C ILE A 236 4.92 -26.19 -12.80
N LEU A 237 5.34 -25.09 -13.44
CA LEU A 237 5.69 -25.05 -14.86
C LEU A 237 7.19 -25.31 -15.13
N MET A 238 8.00 -25.58 -14.09
CA MET A 238 9.46 -25.65 -14.17
C MET A 238 10.09 -24.44 -14.89
N ASN A 239 9.57 -23.24 -14.60
CA ASN A 239 9.97 -21.99 -15.22
C ASN A 239 10.78 -21.11 -14.26
N ASN A 240 12.10 -21.07 -14.48
CA ASN A 240 13.05 -20.29 -13.67
C ASN A 240 12.73 -18.79 -13.64
N MET A 241 12.16 -18.22 -14.70
CA MET A 241 11.82 -16.79 -14.74
C MET A 241 10.75 -16.47 -13.69
N LEU A 242 9.67 -17.26 -13.67
CA LEU A 242 8.58 -17.10 -12.70
C LEU A 242 9.05 -17.32 -11.26
N ILE A 243 9.94 -18.30 -11.03
CA ILE A 243 10.53 -18.56 -9.71
C ILE A 243 11.34 -17.34 -9.24
N ILE A 244 12.23 -16.81 -10.09
CA ILE A 244 13.10 -15.68 -9.72
C ILE A 244 12.28 -14.41 -9.54
N ALA A 245 11.40 -14.07 -10.48
CA ALA A 245 10.58 -12.86 -10.41
C ALA A 245 9.62 -12.92 -9.22
N GLY A 246 8.95 -14.06 -9.01
CA GLY A 246 8.04 -14.28 -7.89
C GLY A 246 8.74 -14.17 -6.54
N ALA A 247 9.92 -14.79 -6.39
CA ALA A 247 10.68 -14.75 -5.13
C ALA A 247 11.13 -13.32 -4.79
N LEU A 248 11.54 -12.57 -5.81
CA LEU A 248 11.96 -11.18 -5.66
C LEU A 248 10.79 -10.28 -5.22
N VAL A 249 9.64 -10.38 -5.90
CA VAL A 249 8.41 -9.64 -5.52
C VAL A 249 7.94 -10.06 -4.12
N GLY A 250 7.96 -11.36 -3.83
CA GLY A 250 7.57 -11.92 -2.55
C GLY A 250 8.39 -11.37 -1.38
N ALA A 251 9.72 -11.39 -1.51
CA ALA A 251 10.64 -10.85 -0.52
C ALA A 251 10.49 -9.33 -0.36
N SER A 252 10.44 -8.58 -1.48
CA SER A 252 10.27 -7.13 -1.46
C SER A 252 8.95 -6.72 -0.80
N GLY A 253 7.86 -7.46 -1.04
CA GLY A 253 6.56 -7.23 -0.42
C GLY A 253 6.58 -7.42 1.10
N LEU A 254 7.24 -8.47 1.61
CA LEU A 254 7.37 -8.66 3.07
C LEU A 254 8.19 -7.55 3.71
N ILE A 255 9.32 -7.17 3.09
CA ILE A 255 10.17 -6.09 3.60
C ILE A 255 9.38 -4.78 3.65
N LEU A 256 8.66 -4.44 2.57
CA LEU A 256 7.82 -3.23 2.53
C LEU A 256 6.74 -3.27 3.62
N THR A 257 6.08 -4.42 3.79
CA THR A 257 5.06 -4.61 4.83
C THR A 257 5.63 -4.36 6.23
N GLN A 258 6.83 -4.85 6.53
CA GLN A 258 7.50 -4.62 7.80
C GLN A 258 7.87 -3.14 8.00
N ILE A 259 8.36 -2.47 6.96
CA ILE A 259 8.67 -1.03 7.00
C ILE A 259 7.40 -0.23 7.29
N MET A 260 6.27 -0.55 6.64
CA MET A 260 4.99 0.09 6.89
C MET A 260 4.50 -0.12 8.33
N CYS A 261 4.54 -1.37 8.81
CA CYS A 261 4.20 -1.71 10.20
C CYS A 261 5.02 -0.91 11.21
N LYS A 262 6.34 -0.84 11.01
CA LYS A 262 7.25 -0.07 11.87
C LYS A 262 6.94 1.42 11.84
N ALA A 263 6.67 1.98 10.66
CA ALA A 263 6.31 3.38 10.50
C ALA A 263 4.95 3.74 11.12
N MET A 264 4.04 2.76 11.26
CA MET A 264 2.76 2.91 11.98
C MET A 264 2.87 2.57 13.48
N ASN A 265 4.04 2.20 13.98
CA ASN A 265 4.26 1.61 15.31
C ASN A 265 3.26 0.51 15.69
N ARG A 266 2.95 -0.36 14.72
CA ARG A 266 2.09 -1.54 14.92
C ARG A 266 2.82 -2.77 14.42
N SER A 267 2.83 -3.83 15.22
CA SER A 267 3.37 -5.11 14.76
C SER A 267 2.45 -5.71 13.67
N LEU A 268 3.01 -6.56 12.80
CA LEU A 268 2.22 -7.28 11.80
C LEU A 268 1.12 -8.12 12.46
N ALA A 269 1.40 -8.74 13.60
CA ALA A 269 0.42 -9.48 14.38
C ALA A 269 -0.72 -8.58 14.86
N ASN A 270 -0.41 -7.36 15.35
CA ASN A 270 -1.44 -6.41 15.76
C ASN A 270 -2.28 -5.95 14.56
N VAL A 271 -1.70 -5.76 13.38
CA VAL A 271 -2.47 -5.42 12.18
C VAL A 271 -3.43 -6.55 11.78
N LEU A 272 -2.96 -7.79 11.78
CA LEU A 272 -3.74 -8.95 11.35
C LEU A 272 -4.80 -9.38 12.38
N PHE A 273 -4.54 -9.15 13.67
CA PHE A 273 -5.38 -9.67 14.74
C PHE A 273 -5.95 -8.62 15.70
N SER A 274 -5.83 -7.31 15.42
CA SER A 274 -6.32 -6.25 16.33
C SER A 274 -7.82 -6.31 16.63
N ALA A 275 -8.66 -6.77 15.70
CA ALA A 275 -10.09 -6.89 15.92
C ALA A 275 -10.50 -8.12 16.77
N PHE A 276 -9.54 -8.98 17.09
CA PHE A 276 -9.76 -10.26 17.79
C PHE A 276 -9.39 -10.23 19.27
N GLY A 277 -8.84 -9.12 19.76
CA GLY A 277 -8.47 -8.90 21.16
C GLY A 277 -9.42 -8.00 21.95
N SER A 278 -10.49 -7.47 21.34
CA SER A 278 -11.52 -6.69 22.04
C SER A 278 -12.65 -7.61 22.52
N ASP A 279 -12.32 -8.57 23.39
CA ASP A 279 -13.32 -9.25 24.20
C ASP A 279 -13.86 -8.24 25.21
N GLY A 280 -15.02 -7.63 24.92
CA GLY A 280 -15.89 -6.99 25.92
C GLY A 280 -15.26 -5.96 26.87
N GLY A 281 -14.04 -5.50 26.60
CA GLY A 281 -13.41 -4.45 27.36
C GLY A 281 -14.17 -3.18 27.02
N THR A 282 -14.92 -2.68 27.99
CA THR A 282 -15.40 -1.30 28.02
C THR A 282 -14.36 -0.45 27.30
N ALA A 283 -14.76 0.18 26.20
CA ALA A 283 -14.07 1.36 25.75
C ALA A 283 -13.98 2.23 26.99
N ILE A 284 -12.81 2.23 27.64
CA ILE A 284 -12.45 3.31 28.52
C ILE A 284 -12.34 4.43 27.50
N ALA A 285 -13.48 5.11 27.31
CA ALA A 285 -13.45 6.50 26.98
C ALA A 285 -12.45 7.05 28.01
N ALA A 286 -11.22 7.26 27.56
CA ALA A 286 -10.31 8.15 28.24
C ALA A 286 -10.98 9.51 28.09
N GLY A 287 -12.00 9.75 28.93
CA GLY A 287 -12.37 11.06 29.40
C GLY A 287 -11.19 11.55 30.21
N GLY A 288 -10.10 11.88 29.50
CA GLY A 288 -9.13 12.81 29.99
C GLY A 288 -9.91 14.10 30.21
N ASP A 289 -10.03 14.45 31.48
CA ASP A 289 -10.52 15.70 32.04
C ASP A 289 -10.90 16.73 30.96
N GLN A 290 -12.21 16.88 30.71
CA GLN A 290 -12.75 17.95 29.88
C GLN A 290 -12.67 19.26 30.67
N GLY A 291 -11.43 19.70 30.91
CA GLY A 291 -11.17 21.11 31.10
C GLY A 291 -11.50 21.86 29.82
N ASP A 292 -11.89 23.12 29.96
CA ASP A 292 -12.23 24.09 28.93
C ASP A 292 -11.02 24.32 27.98
N ARG A 293 -10.71 23.34 27.13
CA ARG A 293 -9.55 23.38 26.22
C ARG A 293 -9.90 24.32 25.06
N VAL A 294 -9.49 25.57 25.19
CA VAL A 294 -9.75 26.63 24.22
C VAL A 294 -8.99 26.34 22.92
N VAL A 295 -9.72 26.23 21.82
CA VAL A 295 -9.16 26.15 20.47
C VAL A 295 -8.99 27.57 19.93
N ARG A 296 -7.79 27.91 19.46
CA ARG A 296 -7.51 29.19 18.81
C ARG A 296 -7.78 29.04 17.31
N SER A 297 -8.62 29.90 16.75
CA SER A 297 -8.87 29.95 15.30
C SER A 297 -8.24 31.19 14.69
N VAL A 298 -7.81 31.08 13.44
CA VAL A 298 -7.21 32.18 12.68
C VAL A 298 -7.86 32.25 11.31
N GLU A 299 -8.11 33.47 10.83
CA GLU A 299 -8.66 33.71 9.49
C GLU A 299 -7.53 33.68 8.43
N PRO A 300 -7.85 33.38 7.16
CA PRO A 300 -6.84 33.30 6.10
C PRO A 300 -5.96 34.55 5.95
N GLU A 301 -6.50 35.74 6.20
CA GLU A 301 -5.78 37.01 6.10
C GLU A 301 -4.65 37.10 7.15
N GLU A 302 -4.96 36.77 8.40
CA GLU A 302 -3.96 36.74 9.48
C GLU A 302 -2.96 35.59 9.28
N GLY A 303 -3.43 34.45 8.79
CA GLY A 303 -2.58 33.33 8.38
C GLY A 303 -1.56 33.68 7.31
N ALA A 304 -2.00 34.39 6.26
CA ALA A 304 -1.15 34.84 5.18
C ALA A 304 -0.08 35.83 5.66
N MET A 305 -0.44 36.73 6.60
CA MET A 305 0.51 37.63 7.24
C MET A 305 1.60 36.86 8.00
N MET A 306 1.21 35.87 8.80
CA MET A 306 2.17 35.04 9.54
C MET A 306 3.12 34.28 8.61
N LEU A 307 2.60 33.74 7.50
CA LEU A 307 3.40 33.02 6.51
C LEU A 307 4.30 33.96 5.70
N GLY A 308 3.81 35.14 5.30
CA GLY A 308 4.55 36.09 4.47
C GLY A 308 5.71 36.80 5.18
N TYR A 309 5.62 36.98 6.51
CA TYR A 309 6.71 37.55 7.32
C TYR A 309 7.62 36.50 7.97
N ALA A 310 7.33 35.21 7.83
CA ALA A 310 8.18 34.14 8.31
C ALA A 310 9.50 34.08 7.51
N ARG A 311 10.59 33.59 8.13
CA ARG A 311 11.82 33.27 7.40
C ARG A 311 11.81 31.83 6.92
N SER A 312 11.18 30.93 7.69
CA SER A 312 11.10 29.50 7.41
C SER A 312 9.69 28.97 7.61
N VAL A 313 9.16 28.29 6.59
CA VAL A 313 7.85 27.64 6.61
C VAL A 313 8.02 26.16 6.28
N VAL A 314 7.53 25.30 7.15
CA VAL A 314 7.48 23.85 6.90
C VAL A 314 6.04 23.44 6.66
N ILE A 315 5.74 22.99 5.45
CA ILE A 315 4.42 22.49 5.06
C ILE A 315 4.33 21.00 5.39
N VAL A 316 3.31 20.62 6.15
CA VAL A 316 3.03 19.24 6.55
C VAL A 316 1.77 18.73 5.87
N PRO A 317 1.88 18.09 4.71
CA PRO A 317 0.73 17.56 3.97
C PRO A 317 0.17 16.30 4.62
N GLY A 318 -1.16 16.20 4.65
CA GLY A 318 -1.88 15.01 5.10
C GLY A 318 -2.95 14.55 4.13
N TYR A 319 -3.69 13.50 4.52
CA TYR A 319 -4.72 12.91 3.66
C TYR A 319 -5.85 13.90 3.31
N GLY A 320 -6.15 14.88 4.17
CA GLY A 320 -7.13 15.93 3.87
C GLY A 320 -6.75 16.80 2.66
N MET A 321 -5.46 17.03 2.43
CA MET A 321 -4.96 17.72 1.23
C MET A 321 -5.27 16.90 -0.03
N ALA A 322 -5.03 15.59 0.02
CA ALA A 322 -5.29 14.67 -1.08
C ALA A 322 -6.79 14.59 -1.42
N VAL A 323 -7.66 14.44 -0.42
CA VAL A 323 -9.12 14.38 -0.62
C VAL A 323 -9.64 15.68 -1.25
N ALA A 324 -9.10 16.83 -0.84
CA ALA A 324 -9.51 18.13 -1.37
C ALA A 324 -8.88 18.46 -2.74
N GLN A 325 -7.94 17.65 -3.23
CA GLN A 325 -7.15 17.96 -4.44
C GLN A 325 -6.44 19.32 -4.35
N ALA A 326 -5.83 19.60 -3.19
CA ALA A 326 -5.23 20.90 -2.89
C ALA A 326 -3.74 20.99 -3.28
N GLN A 327 -3.11 19.93 -3.77
CA GLN A 327 -1.66 19.86 -4.04
C GLN A 327 -1.15 20.99 -4.96
N HIS A 328 -1.91 21.38 -5.98
CA HIS A 328 -1.55 22.48 -6.87
C HIS A 328 -1.63 23.85 -6.19
N SER A 329 -2.66 24.08 -5.36
CA SER A 329 -2.79 25.31 -4.58
C SER A 329 -1.70 25.42 -3.52
N VAL A 330 -1.30 24.29 -2.92
CA VAL A 330 -0.18 24.25 -1.97
C VAL A 330 1.14 24.55 -2.66
N ARG A 331 1.35 24.04 -3.89
CA ARG A 331 2.52 24.42 -4.70
C ARG A 331 2.53 25.92 -4.99
N GLU A 332 1.38 26.46 -5.43
CA GLU A 332 1.26 27.89 -5.73
C GLU A 332 1.52 28.76 -4.50
N LEU A 333 1.05 28.34 -3.32
CA LEU A 333 1.35 29.01 -2.05
C LEU A 333 2.85 29.02 -1.77
N ALA A 334 3.52 27.88 -1.90
CA ALA A 334 4.97 27.79 -1.72
C ALA A 334 5.72 28.70 -2.71
N ASP A 335 5.28 28.77 -3.97
CA ASP A 335 5.87 29.66 -4.97
C ASP A 335 5.71 31.15 -4.60
N GLN A 336 4.58 31.56 -4.00
CA GLN A 336 4.42 32.94 -3.53
C GLN A 336 5.29 33.25 -2.32
N LEU A 337 5.41 32.31 -1.39
CA LEU A 337 6.27 32.45 -0.21
C LEU A 337 7.75 32.52 -0.61
N ASP A 338 8.18 31.71 -1.57
CA ASP A 338 9.56 31.72 -2.10
C ASP A 338 9.90 33.08 -2.75
N ARG A 339 8.93 33.72 -3.45
CA ARG A 339 9.10 35.09 -4.00
C ARG A 339 9.29 36.16 -2.93
N LEU A 340 8.72 35.96 -1.74
CA LEU A 340 8.92 36.83 -0.58
C LEU A 340 10.25 36.53 0.16
N GLY A 341 11.03 35.56 -0.32
CA GLY A 341 12.29 35.14 0.29
C GLY A 341 12.13 34.19 1.47
N VAL A 342 10.95 33.60 1.65
CA VAL A 342 10.66 32.63 2.70
C VAL A 342 11.19 31.26 2.29
N THR A 343 11.96 30.60 3.15
CA THR A 343 12.44 29.23 2.89
C THR A 343 11.31 28.24 3.14
N VAL A 344 10.82 27.59 2.08
CA VAL A 344 9.74 26.59 2.17
C VAL A 344 10.30 25.17 2.04
N LYS A 345 9.95 24.30 3.00
CA LYS A 345 10.21 22.86 2.96
C LYS A 345 8.91 22.07 3.16
N TYR A 346 8.86 20.85 2.66
CA TYR A 346 7.77 19.92 2.87
C TYR A 346 8.22 18.77 3.75
N ALA A 347 7.54 18.58 4.89
CA ALA A 347 7.83 17.49 5.80
C ALA A 347 6.90 16.30 5.53
N ILE A 348 7.46 15.20 5.03
CA ILE A 348 6.68 14.03 4.61
C ILE A 348 6.75 12.95 5.68
N HIS A 349 5.61 12.69 6.32
CA HIS A 349 5.49 11.53 7.20
C HIS A 349 5.36 10.24 6.37
N PRO A 350 6.09 9.14 6.69
CA PRO A 350 6.09 7.92 5.88
C PRO A 350 4.71 7.28 5.64
N VAL A 351 3.80 7.47 6.60
CA VAL A 351 2.41 6.95 6.54
C VAL A 351 1.35 8.04 6.29
N ALA A 352 1.75 9.24 5.88
CA ALA A 352 0.79 10.26 5.47
C ALA A 352 0.00 9.81 4.22
N GLY A 353 -1.32 9.70 4.37
CA GLY A 353 -2.22 9.33 3.28
C GLY A 353 -2.79 7.91 3.42
N ARG A 354 -2.97 7.22 2.29
CA ARG A 354 -3.54 5.86 2.20
C ARG A 354 -2.64 4.83 1.52
N MET A 355 -1.43 5.21 1.15
CA MET A 355 -0.39 4.28 0.67
C MET A 355 0.98 4.81 1.05
N PRO A 356 2.01 3.95 1.12
CA PRO A 356 3.39 4.41 1.21
C PRO A 356 3.71 5.38 0.08
N GLY A 357 4.33 6.51 0.41
CA GLY A 357 4.72 7.53 -0.57
C GLY A 357 3.56 8.30 -1.20
N HIS A 358 2.33 8.22 -0.66
CA HIS A 358 1.15 8.89 -1.23
C HIS A 358 1.41 10.40 -1.41
N MET A 359 1.94 11.08 -0.39
CA MET A 359 2.21 12.52 -0.47
C MET A 359 3.32 12.84 -1.47
N ASN A 360 4.39 12.02 -1.55
CA ASN A 360 5.47 12.23 -2.51
C ASN A 360 4.95 12.21 -3.96
N VAL A 361 4.03 11.29 -4.26
CA VAL A 361 3.45 11.16 -5.60
C VAL A 361 2.57 12.36 -5.94
N LEU A 362 1.73 12.83 -5.02
CA LEU A 362 0.86 14.00 -5.27
C LEU A 362 1.64 15.31 -5.38
N LEU A 363 2.69 15.47 -4.58
CA LEU A 363 3.54 16.67 -4.67
C LEU A 363 4.41 16.64 -5.93
N ALA A 364 4.87 15.47 -6.36
CA ALA A 364 5.54 15.32 -7.65
C ALA A 364 4.60 15.63 -8.82
N GLU A 365 3.32 15.23 -8.76
CA GLU A 365 2.28 15.62 -9.73
C GLU A 365 2.07 17.14 -9.77
N ALA A 366 2.14 17.80 -8.61
CA ALA A 366 2.10 19.26 -8.52
C ALA A 366 3.42 19.95 -8.92
N ASN A 367 4.41 19.22 -9.42
CA ASN A 367 5.74 19.71 -9.78
C ASN A 367 6.51 20.37 -8.63
N VAL A 368 6.37 19.86 -7.41
CA VAL A 368 7.21 20.27 -6.28
C VAL A 368 8.63 19.71 -6.47
N PRO A 369 9.68 20.54 -6.40
CA PRO A 369 11.08 20.12 -6.43
C PRO A 369 11.42 19.12 -5.32
N TYR A 370 12.12 18.04 -5.68
CA TYR A 370 12.46 16.96 -4.74
C TYR A 370 13.38 17.40 -3.60
N ASP A 371 14.20 18.42 -3.80
CA ASP A 371 15.06 19.03 -2.79
C ASP A 371 14.28 19.73 -1.67
N GLN A 372 13.03 20.12 -1.94
CA GLN A 372 12.12 20.67 -0.93
C GLN A 372 11.36 19.56 -0.18
N LEU A 373 11.38 18.31 -0.64
CA LEU A 373 10.71 17.17 0.00
C LEU A 373 11.67 16.52 1.00
N CYS A 374 11.41 16.73 2.30
CA CYS A 374 12.22 16.17 3.37
C CYS A 374 11.49 15.01 4.05
N ASP A 375 12.22 13.93 4.31
CA ASP A 375 11.72 12.83 5.12
C ASP A 375 11.66 13.26 6.60
N MET A 376 10.76 12.63 7.35
CA MET A 376 10.50 12.95 8.77
C MET A 376 11.76 12.97 9.64
N ASP A 377 12.66 12.00 9.48
CA ASP A 377 13.87 11.89 10.30
C ASP A 377 14.85 13.04 10.06
N ASP A 378 14.90 13.56 8.82
CA ASP A 378 15.79 14.65 8.43
C ASP A 378 15.23 16.02 8.86
N ILE A 379 13.91 16.20 8.77
CA ILE A 379 13.25 17.49 9.05
C ILE A 379 12.92 17.70 10.53
N ASN A 380 12.75 16.63 11.31
CA ASN A 380 12.35 16.74 12.73
C ASN A 380 13.30 17.63 13.57
N PRO A 381 14.63 17.53 13.45
CA PRO A 381 15.56 18.43 14.15
C PRO A 381 15.45 19.91 13.73
N GLU A 382 14.77 20.22 12.62
CA GLU A 382 14.61 21.58 12.11
C GLU A 382 13.37 22.30 12.65
N PHE A 383 12.40 21.59 13.26
CA PHE A 383 11.17 22.25 13.73
C PHE A 383 11.42 23.32 14.78
N GLU A 384 12.41 23.14 15.67
CA GLU A 384 12.76 24.12 16.71
C GLU A 384 13.26 25.47 16.16
N ARG A 385 13.70 25.50 14.89
CA ARG A 385 14.13 26.72 14.17
C ARG A 385 13.14 27.16 13.08
N THR A 386 11.98 26.52 13.03
CA THR A 386 10.93 26.81 12.04
C THR A 386 9.97 27.86 12.59
N ASP A 387 9.76 28.95 11.83
CA ASP A 387 8.88 30.02 12.26
C ASP A 387 7.40 29.62 12.19
N VAL A 388 6.99 28.95 11.11
CA VAL A 388 5.61 28.47 10.95
C VAL A 388 5.58 27.04 10.39
N ALA A 389 4.96 26.13 11.13
CA ALA A 389 4.57 24.81 10.63
C ALA A 389 3.13 24.87 10.09
N LEU A 390 2.96 24.69 8.78
CA LEU A 390 1.65 24.72 8.12
C LEU A 390 1.14 23.28 7.89
N VAL A 391 0.28 22.80 8.77
CA VAL A 391 -0.30 21.45 8.72
C VAL A 391 -1.56 21.46 7.86
N ILE A 392 -1.57 20.69 6.76
CA ILE A 392 -2.66 20.69 5.79
C ILE A 392 -3.35 19.33 5.75
N GLY A 393 -4.45 19.20 6.49
CA GLY A 393 -5.26 17.97 6.48
C GLY A 393 -4.55 16.75 7.07
N ALA A 394 -3.54 16.94 7.91
CA ALA A 394 -2.92 15.90 8.73
C ALA A 394 -3.53 15.89 10.14
N ASN A 395 -3.57 14.73 10.80
CA ASN A 395 -4.06 14.62 12.16
C ASN A 395 -3.15 13.70 13.00
N ASP A 396 -3.23 12.39 12.81
CA ASP A 396 -2.52 11.45 13.69
C ASP A 396 -0.99 11.56 13.58
N VAL A 397 -0.47 11.84 12.39
CA VAL A 397 0.97 11.97 12.10
C VAL A 397 1.62 13.22 12.71
N VAL A 398 0.83 14.11 13.32
CA VAL A 398 1.28 15.31 14.02
C VAL A 398 0.78 15.33 15.48
N ASN A 399 0.25 14.21 16.00
CA ASN A 399 -0.39 14.18 17.32
C ASN A 399 0.63 13.93 18.45
N PRO A 400 0.90 14.90 19.35
CA PRO A 400 1.88 14.78 20.42
C PRO A 400 1.58 13.65 21.41
N ALA A 401 0.33 13.19 21.48
CA ALA A 401 -0.07 12.04 22.29
C ALA A 401 0.75 10.78 21.98
N ALA A 402 1.30 10.66 20.76
CA ALA A 402 2.20 9.58 20.40
C ALA A 402 3.51 9.56 21.22
N ARG A 403 3.98 10.72 21.69
CA ARG A 403 5.18 10.85 22.53
C ARG A 403 4.86 11.00 24.02
N GLU A 404 3.81 11.75 24.33
CA GLU A 404 3.52 12.22 25.69
C GLU A 404 2.59 11.27 26.48
N ASN A 405 1.69 10.54 25.81
CA ASN A 405 0.63 9.77 26.46
C ASN A 405 0.76 8.26 26.26
N THR A 406 1.26 7.55 27.28
CA THR A 406 1.44 6.08 27.27
C THR A 406 0.13 5.29 27.09
N SER A 407 -1.01 5.90 27.39
CA SER A 407 -2.33 5.28 27.24
C SER A 407 -2.94 5.50 25.85
N SER A 408 -2.29 6.28 24.99
CA SER A 408 -2.77 6.57 23.65
C SER A 408 -2.60 5.36 22.72
N PRO A 409 -3.60 5.04 21.85
CA PRO A 409 -3.47 3.99 20.84
C PRO A 409 -2.31 4.19 19.85
N ILE A 410 -1.81 5.43 19.74
CA ILE A 410 -0.69 5.80 18.86
C ILE A 410 0.62 6.02 19.64
N TYR A 411 0.68 5.66 20.93
CA TYR A 411 1.90 5.82 21.72
C TYR A 411 3.08 5.07 21.09
N GLY A 412 4.22 5.74 20.97
CA GLY A 412 5.44 5.26 20.33
C GLY A 412 5.46 5.38 18.80
N MET A 413 4.38 5.85 18.16
CA MET A 413 4.39 6.20 16.74
C MET A 413 5.35 7.37 16.51
N PRO A 414 6.34 7.25 15.61
CA PRO A 414 7.08 8.42 15.15
C PRO A 414 6.10 9.45 14.60
N ILE A 415 6.29 10.71 14.93
CA ILE A 415 5.45 11.81 14.44
C ILE A 415 6.35 12.92 13.89
N LEU A 416 5.73 13.84 13.15
CA LEU A 416 6.35 15.12 12.85
C LEU A 416 6.22 16.03 14.06
N ASP A 417 7.35 16.54 14.53
CA ASP A 417 7.49 17.36 15.74
C ASP A 417 7.04 18.82 15.51
N VAL A 418 5.91 19.00 14.81
CA VAL A 418 5.37 20.32 14.44
C VAL A 418 5.07 21.18 15.66
N ASP A 419 4.78 20.56 16.80
CA ASP A 419 4.57 21.23 18.07
C ASP A 419 5.83 21.90 18.64
N ARG A 420 7.01 21.69 18.03
CA ARG A 420 8.24 22.41 18.36
C ARG A 420 8.49 23.65 17.52
N ALA A 421 7.71 23.89 16.47
CA ALA A 421 7.79 25.12 15.68
C ALA A 421 7.32 26.34 16.50
N HIS A 422 7.82 27.54 16.17
CA HIS A 422 7.43 28.76 16.87
C HIS A 422 5.92 29.00 16.80
N ASN A 423 5.30 28.77 15.64
CA ASN A 423 3.86 28.76 15.46
C ASN A 423 3.43 27.58 14.59
N THR A 424 2.25 27.02 14.86
CA THR A 424 1.64 25.97 14.05
C THR A 424 0.28 26.44 13.55
N ILE A 425 0.03 26.28 12.26
CA ILE A 425 -1.26 26.55 11.64
C ILE A 425 -1.82 25.23 11.11
N VAL A 426 -3.03 24.86 11.50
CA VAL A 426 -3.67 23.61 11.08
C VAL A 426 -4.91 23.89 10.24
N ILE A 427 -4.90 23.40 9.00
CA ILE A 427 -6.05 23.47 8.08
C ILE A 427 -6.86 22.18 8.14
N LYS A 428 -8.11 22.26 8.62
CA LYS A 428 -9.07 21.14 8.59
C LYS A 428 -10.53 21.62 8.52
N ARG A 429 -11.46 20.75 8.14
CA ARG A 429 -12.90 21.12 8.00
C ARG A 429 -13.65 21.34 9.32
N GLY A 430 -13.20 20.71 10.40
CA GLY A 430 -13.86 20.75 11.72
C GLY A 430 -13.10 19.86 12.70
N MET A 431 -13.56 19.69 13.95
CA MET A 431 -12.80 19.00 15.00
C MET A 431 -12.82 17.46 14.97
N SER A 432 -13.33 16.85 13.89
CA SER A 432 -13.37 15.39 13.73
C SER A 432 -12.01 14.72 13.92
N ALA A 433 -12.02 13.54 14.57
CA ALA A 433 -10.86 12.70 14.75
C ALA A 433 -10.22 12.25 13.43
N GLY A 434 -8.96 11.82 13.51
CA GLY A 434 -8.18 11.33 12.39
C GLY A 434 -8.49 9.88 12.08
N PHE A 435 -7.49 9.19 11.53
CA PHE A 435 -7.59 7.78 11.22
C PHE A 435 -7.72 6.94 12.51
N ALA A 436 -6.92 7.27 13.55
CA ALA A 436 -6.87 6.57 14.83
C ALA A 436 -8.10 6.79 15.74
N GLY A 437 -9.05 7.64 15.35
CA GLY A 437 -10.29 7.88 16.11
C GLY A 437 -10.09 8.60 17.45
N ILE A 438 -8.92 9.21 17.67
CA ILE A 438 -8.62 10.00 18.86
C ILE A 438 -8.58 11.50 18.53
N GLU A 439 -8.83 12.32 19.55
CA GLU A 439 -8.56 13.76 19.48
C GLU A 439 -7.05 14.02 19.49
N ASN A 440 -6.67 15.21 19.03
CA ASN A 440 -5.28 15.60 18.88
C ASN A 440 -4.93 16.77 19.79
N ASP A 441 -4.02 16.51 20.72
CA ASP A 441 -3.60 17.45 21.74
C ASP A 441 -2.88 18.67 21.14
N LEU A 442 -2.32 18.56 19.92
CA LEU A 442 -1.72 19.69 19.19
C LEU A 442 -2.68 20.86 19.04
N PHE A 443 -3.97 20.58 18.78
CA PHE A 443 -4.98 21.59 18.45
C PHE A 443 -5.31 22.52 19.63
N PHE A 444 -4.87 22.15 20.83
CA PHE A 444 -5.09 22.87 22.07
C PHE A 444 -3.80 23.51 22.62
N LYS A 445 -2.64 23.33 21.96
CA LYS A 445 -1.39 23.98 22.37
C LYS A 445 -1.46 25.49 22.08
N GLU A 446 -0.79 26.29 22.91
CA GLU A 446 -0.91 27.76 22.86
C GLU A 446 -0.45 28.36 21.52
N HIS A 447 0.61 27.83 20.93
CA HIS A 447 1.17 28.29 19.66
C HIS A 447 0.55 27.58 18.44
N THR A 448 -0.57 26.87 18.61
CA THR A 448 -1.32 26.26 17.52
C THR A 448 -2.59 27.06 17.22
N MET A 449 -2.81 27.36 15.95
CA MET A 449 -4.02 28.02 15.45
C MET A 449 -4.70 27.15 14.40
N MET A 450 -6.03 27.15 14.40
CA MET A 450 -6.86 26.38 13.50
C MET A 450 -7.47 27.27 12.40
N MET A 451 -7.29 26.86 11.15
CA MET A 451 -8.02 27.42 10.00
C MET A 451 -9.07 26.42 9.54
N PHE A 452 -10.33 26.78 9.69
CA PHE A 452 -11.43 25.88 9.34
C PHE A 452 -11.84 26.01 7.88
N GLY A 453 -11.92 24.88 7.18
CA GLY A 453 -12.43 24.81 5.82
C GLY A 453 -11.92 23.62 5.01
N SER A 454 -12.37 23.52 3.76
CA SER A 454 -11.76 22.60 2.79
C SER A 454 -10.32 23.04 2.54
N ALA A 455 -9.37 22.08 2.52
CA ALA A 455 -7.96 22.40 2.33
C ALA A 455 -7.71 23.19 1.03
N LYS A 456 -8.43 22.86 -0.05
CA LYS A 456 -8.30 23.57 -1.34
C LYS A 456 -8.75 25.03 -1.23
N ASP A 457 -9.89 25.27 -0.59
CA ASP A 457 -10.47 26.61 -0.52
C ASP A 457 -9.66 27.52 0.41
N VAL A 458 -9.24 27.00 1.57
CA VAL A 458 -8.42 27.75 2.53
C VAL A 458 -7.06 28.07 1.94
N VAL A 459 -6.39 27.09 1.31
CA VAL A 459 -5.08 27.34 0.68
C VAL A 459 -5.21 28.31 -0.49
N ALA A 460 -6.28 28.23 -1.30
CA ALA A 460 -6.52 29.20 -2.37
C ALA A 460 -6.71 30.63 -1.84
N LYS A 461 -7.40 30.81 -0.70
CA LYS A 461 -7.50 32.10 -0.02
C LYS A 461 -6.14 32.58 0.48
N LEU A 462 -5.36 31.70 1.14
CA LEU A 462 -3.99 32.04 1.58
C LEU A 462 -3.12 32.50 0.40
N VAL A 463 -3.19 31.83 -0.75
CA VAL A 463 -2.49 32.27 -1.97
C VAL A 463 -2.93 33.68 -2.38
N ALA A 464 -4.23 33.96 -2.38
CA ALA A 464 -4.75 35.27 -2.77
C ALA A 464 -4.30 36.39 -1.82
N GLU A 465 -4.26 36.12 -0.52
CA GLU A 465 -3.82 37.08 0.50
C GLU A 465 -2.30 37.27 0.48
N VAL A 466 -1.50 36.20 0.34
CA VAL A 466 -0.03 36.32 0.22
C VAL A 466 0.36 37.12 -1.02
N LYS A 467 -0.37 37.00 -2.13
CA LYS A 467 -0.15 37.83 -3.34
C LYS A 467 -0.41 39.32 -3.12
N GLN A 468 -1.18 39.71 -2.11
CA GLN A 468 -1.38 41.12 -1.76
C GLN A 468 -0.22 41.67 -0.92
N LEU A 469 0.62 40.79 -0.33
CA LEU A 469 1.81 41.15 0.44
C LEU A 469 3.07 41.31 -0.43
N SER A 470 3.09 40.66 -1.60
CA SER A 470 4.12 40.78 -2.63
C SER A 470 3.87 41.97 -3.55
#